data_AF-A0A3D3P224-F1
#
_entry.id   AF-A0A3D3P224-F1
#
_cell.length_a   1.000
_cell.length_b   1.000
_cell.length_c   1.000
_cell.angle_alpha   90.00
_cell.angle_beta   90.00
_cell.angle_gamma   90.00
#
_symmetry.space_group_name_H-M   'P 1'
#
loop_
_entity.id
_entity.type
_entity.pdbx_description
1 polymer ?
#
loop_
_entity_poly.entity_id
_entity_poly.type
_entity_poly.pdbx_seq_one_letter_code
_entity_poly.pdbx_strand_id
1 'polypeptide(L)'
;ARQHAWEAGGSWVGRGFLEWVAGDTPEAAALRASTEIFFIPIMDVDNVALGAGGKEAVPRDHNRDWDTRPVYPEVAAAQQRVEALIQVGRLRCYFDLHNPGSGDKQPFFFGPMDYEQMTGPRRASYDRFLSLCVQHMREPLPILPRYRFATYVKTQEERDRMSGNWVRDRTPARAVAMTLETAWNTPHSTQDGYLHVGQGLAKAMAAWLRE
;
A
#
# COMPACT_ATOMS: atom_id res chain seq x y z
N ALA A 1 0.07 -2.40 6.87
CA ALA A 1 -0.01 -3.75 6.24
C ALA A 1 -0.99 -4.60 7.03
N ARG A 2 -1.55 -5.65 6.41
CA ARG A 2 -2.33 -6.67 7.11
C ARG A 2 -3.54 -6.10 7.84
N GLN A 3 -4.32 -5.28 7.10
CA GLN A 3 -5.68 -4.91 7.52
C GLN A 3 -6.59 -6.15 7.51
N HIS A 4 -6.37 -7.09 6.60
CA HIS A 4 -6.91 -8.44 6.73
C HIS A 4 -5.85 -9.37 7.32
N ALA A 5 -6.16 -10.02 8.44
CA ALA A 5 -5.21 -10.83 9.21
C ALA A 5 -4.56 -11.99 8.45
N TRP A 6 -5.25 -12.63 7.51
CA TRP A 6 -4.68 -13.75 6.75
C TRP A 6 -3.59 -13.34 5.75
N GLU A 7 -3.52 -12.05 5.40
CA GLU A 7 -2.66 -11.51 4.34
C GLU A 7 -1.24 -11.23 4.85
N ALA A 8 -0.61 -12.28 5.39
CA ALA A 8 0.72 -12.20 5.99
C ALA A 8 1.81 -11.78 4.99
N GLY A 9 1.60 -11.97 3.68
CA GLY A 9 2.53 -11.53 2.65
C GLY A 9 2.77 -10.02 2.69
N GLY A 10 1.74 -9.22 2.99
CA GLY A 10 1.88 -7.77 3.16
C GLY A 10 2.86 -7.36 4.26
N SER A 11 2.95 -8.10 5.36
CA SER A 11 3.93 -7.84 6.42
C SER A 11 5.35 -8.15 5.97
N TRP A 12 5.56 -9.22 5.20
CA TRP A 12 6.87 -9.57 4.63
C TRP A 12 7.33 -8.57 3.56
N VAL A 13 6.42 -8.08 2.73
CA VAL A 13 6.71 -6.97 1.79
C VAL A 13 7.15 -5.73 2.57
N GLY A 14 6.44 -5.36 3.63
CA GLY A 14 6.84 -4.23 4.46
C GLY A 14 8.18 -4.42 5.16
N ARG A 15 8.50 -5.65 5.58
CA ARG A 15 9.83 -5.99 6.11
C ARG A 15 10.93 -5.79 5.07
N GLY A 16 10.79 -6.34 3.86
CA GLY A 16 11.81 -6.19 2.81
C GLY A 16 11.98 -4.74 2.36
N PHE A 17 10.90 -3.97 2.38
CA PHE A 17 10.93 -2.53 2.19
C PHE A 17 11.83 -1.86 3.24
N LEU A 18 11.58 -2.11 4.53
CA LEU A 18 12.33 -1.48 5.61
C LEU A 18 13.77 -1.96 5.72
N GLU A 19 14.04 -3.25 5.46
CA GLU A 19 15.40 -3.78 5.41
C GLU A 19 16.23 -3.09 4.31
N TRP A 20 15.64 -2.84 3.13
CA TRP A 20 16.33 -2.05 2.11
C TRP A 20 16.54 -0.60 2.55
N VAL A 21 15.50 0.04 3.11
CA VAL A 21 15.61 1.41 3.62
C VAL A 21 16.69 1.52 4.69
N ALA A 22 16.88 0.51 5.54
CA ALA A 22 17.88 0.49 6.60
C ALA A 22 19.30 0.15 6.12
N GLY A 23 19.46 -0.35 4.88
CA GLY A 23 20.74 -0.76 4.33
C GLY A 23 21.69 0.41 4.00
N ASP A 24 22.91 0.05 3.58
CA ASP A 24 24.02 1.00 3.41
C ASP A 24 24.20 1.53 1.98
N THR A 25 23.27 1.27 1.06
CA THR A 25 23.40 1.81 -0.29
C THR A 25 23.26 3.34 -0.28
N PRO A 26 23.95 4.08 -1.18
CA PRO A 26 23.84 5.54 -1.24
C PRO A 26 22.40 6.02 -1.39
N GLU A 27 21.56 5.28 -2.13
CA GLU A 27 20.16 5.63 -2.33
C GLU A 27 19.32 5.45 -1.06
N ALA A 28 19.56 4.38 -0.29
CA ALA A 28 18.88 4.15 0.97
C ALA A 28 19.30 5.20 2.01
N ALA A 29 20.59 5.52 2.10
CA ALA A 29 21.12 6.57 2.96
C ALA A 29 20.53 7.95 2.62
N ALA A 30 20.48 8.30 1.32
CA ALA A 30 19.87 9.54 0.86
C ALA A 30 18.38 9.61 1.18
N LEU A 31 17.64 8.51 1.01
CA LEU A 31 16.23 8.45 1.38
C LEU A 31 16.02 8.70 2.88
N ARG A 32 16.81 8.04 3.74
CA ARG A 32 16.71 8.23 5.20
C ARG A 32 17.06 9.66 5.63
N ALA A 33 17.92 10.36 4.89
CA ALA A 33 18.30 11.73 5.20
C ALA A 33 17.18 12.76 4.95
N SER A 34 16.22 12.45 4.07
CA SER A 34 15.15 13.39 3.67
C SER A 34 13.73 12.93 4.00
N THR A 35 13.55 11.66 4.38
CA THR A 35 12.22 11.03 4.44
C THR A 35 11.99 10.33 5.76
N GLU A 36 10.87 10.66 6.40
CA GLU A 36 10.36 9.95 7.57
C GLU A 36 9.40 8.84 7.11
N ILE A 37 9.59 7.62 7.61
CA ILE A 37 8.77 6.47 7.22
C ILE A 37 7.98 5.96 8.43
N PHE A 38 6.67 5.91 8.28
CA PHE A 38 5.74 5.30 9.24
C PHE A 38 5.31 3.95 8.70
N PHE A 39 5.48 2.91 9.51
CA PHE A 39 5.09 1.56 9.13
C PHE A 39 4.29 0.88 10.24
N ILE A 40 3.11 0.40 9.87
CA ILE A 40 2.27 -0.45 10.72
C ILE A 40 2.41 -1.88 10.18
N PRO A 41 3.19 -2.75 10.85
CA PRO A 41 3.49 -4.10 10.35
C PRO A 41 2.28 -5.02 10.32
N ILE A 42 1.38 -4.84 11.28
CA ILE A 42 0.14 -5.59 11.44
C ILE A 42 -0.90 -4.59 11.93
N MET A 43 -1.97 -4.38 11.15
CA MET A 43 -3.07 -3.52 11.57
C MET A 43 -4.03 -4.32 12.45
N ASP A 44 -4.54 -5.43 11.93
CA ASP A 44 -5.51 -6.30 12.63
C ASP A 44 -4.79 -7.32 13.53
N VAL A 45 -4.24 -6.86 14.67
CA VAL A 45 -3.46 -7.70 15.58
C VAL A 45 -4.31 -8.80 16.22
N ASP A 46 -5.58 -8.51 16.50
CA ASP A 46 -6.47 -9.42 17.21
C ASP A 46 -6.82 -10.65 16.36
N ASN A 47 -7.28 -10.47 15.12
CA ASN A 47 -7.56 -11.63 14.26
C ASN A 47 -6.28 -12.39 13.89
N VAL A 48 -5.13 -11.72 13.85
CA VAL A 48 -3.84 -12.40 13.68
C VAL A 48 -3.54 -13.33 14.85
N ALA A 49 -3.72 -12.86 16.08
CA ALA A 49 -3.52 -13.67 17.28
C ALA A 49 -4.49 -14.86 17.34
N LEU A 50 -5.72 -14.68 16.85
CA LEU A 50 -6.74 -15.72 16.78
C LEU A 50 -6.57 -16.70 15.61
N GLY A 51 -5.69 -16.41 14.65
CA GLY A 51 -5.59 -17.20 13.41
C GLY A 51 -6.80 -17.05 12.48
N ALA A 52 -7.53 -15.95 12.59
CA ALA A 52 -8.71 -15.65 11.79
C ALA A 52 -8.36 -14.94 10.46
N GLY A 53 -9.36 -14.84 9.57
CA GLY A 53 -9.22 -14.20 8.28
C GLY A 53 -9.07 -12.66 8.36
N GLY A 54 -9.90 -12.00 9.16
CA GLY A 54 -10.00 -10.53 9.23
C GLY A 54 -10.71 -9.86 8.04
N LYS A 55 -10.72 -10.50 6.86
CA LYS A 55 -11.48 -10.03 5.69
C LYS A 55 -12.98 -10.21 5.89
N GLU A 56 -13.76 -9.18 5.54
CA GLU A 56 -15.20 -9.10 5.81
C GLU A 56 -15.55 -9.32 7.30
N ALA A 57 -14.67 -8.86 8.20
CA ALA A 57 -14.88 -8.95 9.64
C ALA A 57 -16.16 -8.23 10.09
N VAL A 58 -16.72 -8.68 11.21
CA VAL A 58 -17.91 -8.09 11.85
C VAL A 58 -17.45 -7.32 13.10
N PRO A 59 -17.94 -6.09 13.33
CA PRO A 59 -19.07 -5.43 12.67
C PRO A 59 -18.71 -4.71 11.36
N ARG A 60 -17.41 -4.59 11.03
CA ARG A 60 -16.96 -3.98 9.78
C ARG A 60 -15.62 -4.57 9.36
N ASP A 61 -15.38 -4.66 8.06
CA ASP A 61 -14.04 -4.98 7.53
C ASP A 61 -13.06 -3.83 7.86
N HIS A 62 -11.83 -4.13 8.31
CA HIS A 62 -10.82 -3.12 8.65
C HIS A 62 -10.52 -2.16 7.50
N ASN A 63 -10.44 -2.65 6.25
CA ASN A 63 -10.26 -1.83 5.06
C ASN A 63 -11.59 -1.28 4.51
N ARG A 64 -12.66 -1.32 5.30
CA ARG A 64 -13.88 -0.50 5.16
C ARG A 64 -14.11 0.37 6.39
N ASP A 65 -13.20 0.38 7.35
CA ASP A 65 -13.39 1.12 8.60
C ASP A 65 -12.75 2.51 8.56
N TRP A 66 -12.20 2.94 7.42
CA TRP A 66 -11.67 4.30 7.21
C TRP A 66 -12.83 5.29 7.02
N ASP A 67 -13.65 5.43 8.05
CA ASP A 67 -14.80 6.31 8.16
C ASP A 67 -14.48 7.45 9.15
N THR A 68 -15.34 8.45 9.22
CA THR A 68 -15.43 9.44 10.31
C THR A 68 -15.67 8.84 11.69
N ARG A 69 -16.23 7.63 11.76
CA ARG A 69 -16.46 6.87 13.00
C ARG A 69 -15.94 5.44 12.81
N PRO A 70 -14.62 5.24 12.92
CA PRO A 70 -14.03 3.91 12.89
C PRO A 70 -14.53 3.08 14.08
N VAL A 71 -14.78 1.81 13.83
CA VAL A 71 -15.06 0.79 14.86
C VAL A 71 -13.76 0.42 15.58
N TYR A 72 -12.66 0.28 14.85
CA TYR A 72 -11.40 -0.25 15.35
C TYR A 72 -10.46 0.87 15.81
N PRO A 73 -9.94 0.80 17.05
CA PRO A 73 -9.04 1.83 17.57
C PRO A 73 -7.74 1.94 16.79
N GLU A 74 -7.23 0.85 16.21
CA GLU A 74 -6.05 0.84 15.36
C GLU A 74 -6.25 1.63 14.05
N VAL A 75 -7.45 1.55 13.45
CA VAL A 75 -7.81 2.33 12.26
C VAL A 75 -7.92 3.81 12.64
N ALA A 76 -8.57 4.11 13.77
CA ALA A 76 -8.63 5.47 14.31
C ALA A 76 -7.24 6.08 14.54
N ALA A 77 -6.33 5.32 15.15
CA ALA A 77 -4.95 5.76 15.40
C ALA A 77 -4.18 5.98 14.09
N ALA A 78 -4.35 5.09 13.10
CA ALA A 78 -3.75 5.25 11.79
C ALA A 78 -4.27 6.50 11.06
N GLN A 79 -5.58 6.75 11.09
CA GLN A 79 -6.19 7.96 10.55
C GLN A 79 -5.61 9.23 11.18
N GLN A 80 -5.53 9.28 12.52
CA GLN A 80 -4.94 10.44 13.23
C GLN A 80 -3.51 10.73 12.77
N ARG A 81 -2.67 9.70 12.62
CA ARG A 81 -1.29 9.88 12.15
C ARG A 81 -1.25 10.40 10.71
N VAL A 82 -2.07 9.81 9.83
CA VAL A 82 -2.15 10.19 8.43
C VAL A 82 -2.66 11.62 8.25
N GLU A 83 -3.72 12.00 8.97
CA GLU A 83 -4.26 13.36 8.95
C GLU A 83 -3.25 14.38 9.43
N ALA A 84 -2.55 14.11 10.54
CA ALA A 84 -1.50 15.01 11.04
C ALA A 84 -0.43 15.25 9.97
N LEU A 85 -0.02 14.23 9.21
CA LEU A 85 0.95 14.35 8.12
C LEU A 85 0.38 15.11 6.91
N ILE A 86 -0.90 14.92 6.59
CA ILE A 86 -1.58 15.64 5.51
C ILE A 86 -1.70 17.14 5.85
N GLN A 87 -2.11 17.47 7.07
CA GLN A 87 -2.32 18.84 7.54
C GLN A 87 -1.05 19.69 7.44
N VAL A 88 0.12 19.09 7.72
CA VAL A 88 1.42 19.78 7.61
C VAL A 88 2.09 19.59 6.24
N GLY A 89 1.39 19.01 5.26
CA GLY A 89 1.88 18.85 3.89
C GLY A 89 3.04 17.85 3.72
N ARG A 90 3.21 16.90 4.65
CA ARG A 90 4.34 15.95 4.69
C ARG A 90 4.01 14.55 4.18
N LEU A 91 2.74 14.22 3.93
CA LEU A 91 2.38 12.93 3.33
C LEU A 91 2.57 12.95 1.80
N ARG A 92 3.56 12.20 1.31
CA ARG A 92 3.89 12.07 -0.13
C ARG A 92 3.53 10.70 -0.71
N CYS A 93 3.65 9.64 0.08
CA CYS A 93 3.36 8.26 -0.33
C CYS A 93 2.51 7.58 0.73
N TYR A 94 1.52 6.79 0.30
CA TYR A 94 0.75 5.88 1.13
C TYR A 94 0.58 4.54 0.41
N PHE A 95 0.97 3.45 1.07
CA PHE A 95 0.83 2.10 0.55
C PHE A 95 0.10 1.23 1.55
N ASP A 96 -1.02 0.67 1.13
CA ASP A 96 -1.71 -0.38 1.87
C ASP A 96 -1.32 -1.74 1.30
N LEU A 97 -0.78 -2.65 2.12
CA LEU A 97 -0.14 -3.89 1.65
C LEU A 97 -1.05 -5.09 1.94
N HIS A 98 -1.50 -5.75 0.88
CA HIS A 98 -2.53 -6.81 0.86
C HIS A 98 -2.08 -8.04 0.03
N ASN A 99 -2.91 -9.08 0.06
CA ASN A 99 -2.83 -10.25 -0.82
C ASN A 99 -4.15 -10.45 -1.60
N PRO A 100 -4.11 -10.71 -2.92
CA PRO A 100 -5.31 -10.77 -3.76
C PRO A 100 -6.00 -12.14 -3.70
N GLY A 101 -6.93 -12.42 -4.61
CA GLY A 101 -7.49 -13.77 -4.77
C GLY A 101 -6.45 -14.79 -5.25
N SER A 102 -6.71 -16.09 -5.02
CA SER A 102 -5.77 -17.18 -5.35
C SER A 102 -5.43 -17.31 -6.85
N GLY A 103 -6.27 -16.75 -7.73
CA GLY A 103 -6.05 -16.71 -9.18
C GLY A 103 -5.06 -15.63 -9.64
N ASP A 104 -4.74 -14.67 -8.78
CA ASP A 104 -3.82 -13.59 -9.11
C ASP A 104 -2.37 -14.00 -8.86
N LYS A 105 -1.60 -14.10 -9.94
CA LYS A 105 -0.23 -14.66 -9.95
C LYS A 105 0.87 -13.61 -10.04
N GLN A 106 0.52 -12.33 -10.16
CA GLN A 106 1.47 -11.21 -10.22
C GLN A 106 1.06 -10.12 -9.24
N PRO A 107 2.01 -9.44 -8.58
CA PRO A 107 1.69 -8.24 -7.83
C PRO A 107 1.05 -7.17 -8.71
N PHE A 108 0.15 -6.38 -8.15
CA PHE A 108 -0.47 -5.25 -8.85
C PHE A 108 -0.96 -4.19 -7.87
N PHE A 109 -1.19 -2.98 -8.37
CA PHE A 109 -1.84 -1.94 -7.60
C PHE A 109 -3.33 -1.85 -7.93
N PHE A 110 -4.17 -1.74 -6.89
CA PHE A 110 -5.46 -1.08 -7.07
C PHE A 110 -5.21 0.43 -7.15
N GLY A 111 -5.44 0.98 -8.35
CA GLY A 111 -5.31 2.41 -8.63
C GLY A 111 -6.61 3.17 -8.41
N PRO A 112 -6.59 4.50 -8.59
CA PRO A 112 -7.79 5.34 -8.49
C PRO A 112 -8.85 4.92 -9.50
N MET A 113 -10.12 4.85 -9.09
CA MET A 113 -11.23 4.49 -10.00
C MET A 113 -11.39 5.49 -11.14
N ASP A 114 -11.01 6.74 -10.92
CA ASP A 114 -11.03 7.85 -11.87
C ASP A 114 -9.74 7.97 -12.69
N TYR A 115 -8.83 7.00 -12.60
CA TYR A 115 -7.50 7.07 -13.23
C TYR A 115 -7.56 7.38 -14.72
N GLU A 116 -8.49 6.79 -15.47
CA GLU A 116 -8.64 7.03 -16.91
C GLU A 116 -9.12 8.45 -17.23
N GLN A 117 -9.88 9.09 -16.33
CA GLN A 117 -10.30 10.48 -16.47
C GLN A 117 -9.31 11.47 -15.84
N MET A 118 -8.36 10.98 -15.04
CA MET A 118 -7.40 11.79 -14.33
C MET A 118 -6.44 12.48 -15.30
N THR A 119 -6.23 13.77 -15.12
CA THR A 119 -5.32 14.59 -15.93
C THR A 119 -4.30 15.35 -15.08
N GLY A 120 -3.31 15.96 -15.74
CA GLY A 120 -2.39 16.90 -15.11
C GLY A 120 -1.41 16.27 -14.12
N PRO A 121 -0.92 17.02 -13.12
CA PRO A 121 0.15 16.59 -12.22
C PRO A 121 -0.16 15.32 -11.42
N ARG A 122 -1.45 15.07 -11.12
CA ARG A 122 -1.88 13.86 -10.41
C ARG A 122 -1.69 12.63 -11.29
N ARG A 123 -2.18 12.67 -12.53
CA ARG A 123 -1.99 11.57 -13.49
C ARG A 123 -0.51 11.28 -13.72
N ALA A 124 0.28 12.32 -13.96
CA ALA A 124 1.73 12.20 -14.14
C ALA A 124 2.43 11.56 -12.92
N SER A 125 1.99 11.86 -11.70
CA SER A 125 2.53 11.28 -10.48
C SER A 125 2.28 9.77 -10.40
N TYR A 126 1.07 9.32 -10.74
CA TYR A 126 0.70 7.90 -10.78
C TYR A 126 1.36 7.16 -11.95
N ASP A 127 1.42 7.76 -13.14
CA ASP A 127 2.11 7.18 -14.31
C ASP A 127 3.59 6.94 -14.00
N ARG A 128 4.27 7.96 -13.46
CA ARG A 128 5.70 7.90 -13.10
C ARG A 128 5.95 6.87 -12.00
N PHE A 129 5.12 6.84 -10.96
CA PHE A 129 5.29 5.87 -9.87
C PHE A 129 5.14 4.43 -10.38
N LEU A 130 4.12 4.14 -11.20
CA LEU A 130 3.95 2.82 -11.79
C LEU A 130 5.13 2.43 -12.67
N SER A 131 5.63 3.35 -13.50
CA SER A 131 6.81 3.12 -14.35
C SER A 131 8.05 2.74 -13.51
N LEU A 132 8.30 3.45 -12.41
CA LEU A 132 9.39 3.14 -11.48
C LEU A 132 9.18 1.79 -10.79
N CYS A 133 7.95 1.45 -10.40
CA CYS A 133 7.62 0.13 -9.86
C CYS A 133 7.91 -0.98 -10.89
N VAL A 134 7.53 -0.83 -12.15
CA VAL A 134 7.88 -1.79 -13.21
C VAL A 134 9.40 -1.91 -13.38
N GLN A 135 10.12 -0.80 -13.26
CA GLN A 135 11.59 -0.81 -13.34
C GLN A 135 12.25 -1.54 -12.17
N HIS A 136 11.71 -1.46 -10.95
CA HIS A 136 12.38 -1.92 -9.73
C HIS A 136 11.78 -3.18 -9.08
N MET A 137 10.48 -3.45 -9.27
CA MET A 137 9.76 -4.63 -8.78
C MET A 137 9.76 -5.71 -9.85
N ARG A 138 10.93 -6.35 -10.04
CA ARG A 138 11.18 -7.39 -11.03
C ARG A 138 11.04 -8.79 -10.40
N GLU A 139 11.79 -9.75 -10.92
CA GLU A 139 11.90 -11.10 -10.41
C GLU A 139 12.14 -11.15 -8.88
N PRO A 140 11.61 -12.17 -8.18
CA PRO A 140 10.88 -13.33 -8.73
C PRO A 140 9.35 -13.09 -8.88
N LEU A 141 8.86 -11.89 -8.54
CA LEU A 141 7.44 -11.53 -8.60
C LEU A 141 7.29 -10.15 -9.29
N PRO A 142 7.34 -10.10 -10.64
CA PRO A 142 7.24 -8.84 -11.36
C PRO A 142 5.84 -8.23 -11.27
N ILE A 143 5.79 -6.93 -10.98
CA ILE A 143 4.52 -6.19 -10.89
C ILE A 143 3.86 -6.02 -12.27
N LEU A 144 2.52 -6.04 -12.32
CA LEU A 144 1.78 -5.69 -13.53
C LEU A 144 2.04 -4.24 -13.96
N PRO A 145 2.27 -3.98 -15.26
CA PRO A 145 2.52 -2.64 -15.78
C PRO A 145 1.21 -1.84 -15.99
N ARG A 146 0.20 -2.07 -15.16
CA ARG A 146 -1.10 -1.37 -15.19
C ARG A 146 -1.78 -1.44 -13.84
N TYR A 147 -2.58 -0.42 -13.53
CA TYR A 147 -3.49 -0.46 -12.40
C TYR A 147 -4.64 -1.43 -12.65
N ARG A 148 -5.14 -2.02 -11.57
CA ARG A 148 -6.47 -2.64 -11.53
C ARG A 148 -7.40 -1.74 -10.73
N PHE A 149 -8.69 -2.03 -10.82
CA PHE A 149 -9.75 -1.22 -10.21
C PHE A 149 -10.68 -2.14 -9.42
N ALA A 150 -11.04 -1.73 -8.19
CA ALA A 150 -11.87 -2.52 -7.28
C ALA A 150 -13.35 -2.49 -7.69
N THR A 151 -13.67 -2.92 -8.93
CA THR A 151 -15.01 -2.87 -9.53
C THR A 151 -16.03 -3.80 -8.85
N TYR A 152 -15.55 -4.68 -7.97
CA TYR A 152 -16.41 -5.49 -7.10
C TYR A 152 -17.07 -4.66 -5.99
N VAL A 153 -16.47 -3.54 -5.57
CA VAL A 153 -17.04 -2.61 -4.59
C VAL A 153 -18.08 -1.71 -5.26
N LYS A 154 -19.35 -1.88 -4.89
CA LYS A 154 -20.48 -1.35 -5.68
C LYS A 154 -20.87 0.08 -5.29
N THR A 155 -20.87 0.41 -4.00
CA THR A 155 -21.34 1.72 -3.53
C THR A 155 -20.19 2.72 -3.44
N GLN A 156 -20.50 4.01 -3.59
CA GLN A 156 -19.49 5.06 -3.39
C GLN A 156 -19.08 5.15 -1.92
N GLU A 157 -20.04 5.04 -1.00
CA GLU A 157 -19.80 5.03 0.44
C GLU A 157 -18.76 3.98 0.85
N GLU A 158 -18.90 2.75 0.34
CA GLU A 158 -17.94 1.69 0.65
C GLU A 158 -16.57 1.96 0.01
N ARG A 159 -16.54 2.57 -1.18
CA ARG A 159 -15.28 2.97 -1.82
C ARG A 159 -14.56 4.05 -1.02
N ASP A 160 -15.28 5.04 -0.51
CA ASP A 160 -14.72 6.16 0.26
C ASP A 160 -14.14 5.71 1.60
N ARG A 161 -14.62 4.56 2.10
CA ARG A 161 -14.17 3.87 3.31
C ARG A 161 -12.96 2.96 3.12
N MET A 162 -12.48 2.78 1.89
CA MET A 162 -11.23 2.05 1.65
C MET A 162 -10.03 2.96 1.91
N SER A 163 -9.04 2.44 2.62
CA SER A 163 -7.88 3.20 3.09
C SER A 163 -7.19 4.03 2.00
N GLY A 164 -6.86 3.39 0.88
CA GLY A 164 -6.17 4.03 -0.25
C GLY A 164 -6.99 5.17 -0.87
N ASN A 165 -8.31 5.00 -0.96
CA ASN A 165 -9.21 6.05 -1.47
C ASN A 165 -9.33 7.19 -0.47
N TRP A 166 -9.58 6.87 0.80
CA TRP A 166 -9.72 7.83 1.87
C TRP A 166 -8.49 8.75 1.97
N VAL A 167 -7.29 8.19 1.86
CA VAL A 167 -6.04 8.95 1.86
C VAL A 167 -5.83 9.74 0.57
N ARG A 168 -6.08 9.14 -0.60
CA ARG A 168 -5.94 9.81 -1.90
C ARG A 168 -6.80 11.09 -1.97
N ASP A 169 -8.03 11.01 -1.51
CA ASP A 169 -9.00 12.11 -1.63
C ASP A 169 -8.64 13.28 -0.70
N ARG A 170 -7.69 13.08 0.21
CA ARG A 170 -7.16 14.08 1.16
C ARG A 170 -5.74 14.52 0.85
N THR A 171 -5.09 13.98 -0.19
CA THR A 171 -3.70 14.31 -0.53
C THR A 171 -3.58 15.18 -1.79
N PRO A 172 -2.52 16.02 -1.89
CA PRO A 172 -2.31 16.87 -3.05
C PRO A 172 -1.96 16.08 -4.32
N ALA A 173 -1.99 16.74 -5.47
CA ALA A 173 -1.69 16.11 -6.76
C ALA A 173 -0.27 15.50 -6.88
N ARG A 174 0.67 15.90 -6.03
CA ARG A 174 2.06 15.37 -6.00
C ARG A 174 2.28 14.30 -4.93
N ALA A 175 1.20 13.64 -4.51
CA ALA A 175 1.21 12.48 -3.63
C ALA A 175 0.62 11.26 -4.35
N VAL A 176 1.01 10.07 -3.90
CA VAL A 176 0.42 8.81 -4.36
C VAL A 176 -0.12 8.02 -3.18
N ALA A 177 -1.33 7.48 -3.34
CA ALA A 177 -1.96 6.57 -2.39
C ALA A 177 -2.60 5.40 -3.14
N MET A 178 -2.24 4.18 -2.78
CA MET A 178 -2.68 2.96 -3.48
C MET A 178 -2.56 1.71 -2.60
N THR A 179 -3.28 0.67 -2.99
CA THR A 179 -3.18 -0.66 -2.39
C THR A 179 -2.31 -1.55 -3.25
N LEU A 180 -1.25 -2.13 -2.68
CA LEU A 180 -0.42 -3.16 -3.32
C LEU A 180 -0.96 -4.53 -2.96
N GLU A 181 -1.42 -5.25 -3.97
CA GLU A 181 -1.82 -6.65 -3.88
C GLU A 181 -0.65 -7.53 -4.28
N THR A 182 -0.12 -8.33 -3.35
CA THR A 182 1.02 -9.22 -3.62
C THR A 182 0.54 -10.65 -3.79
N ALA A 183 0.80 -11.27 -4.93
CA ALA A 183 0.39 -12.66 -5.21
C ALA A 183 0.88 -13.64 -4.12
N TRP A 184 0.01 -14.54 -3.66
CA TRP A 184 0.30 -15.48 -2.56
C TRP A 184 0.20 -16.96 -2.93
N ASN A 185 -0.21 -17.27 -4.16
CA ASN A 185 -0.38 -18.64 -4.66
C ASN A 185 0.50 -18.90 -5.88
N THR A 186 1.82 -18.77 -5.70
CA THR A 186 2.87 -18.99 -6.72
C THR A 186 4.07 -19.71 -6.10
N PRO A 187 4.97 -20.32 -6.90
CA PRO A 187 6.24 -20.86 -6.39
C PRO A 187 7.13 -19.84 -5.69
N HIS A 188 6.92 -18.55 -5.94
CA HIS A 188 7.68 -17.44 -5.36
C HIS A 188 6.92 -16.72 -4.24
N SER A 189 5.76 -17.25 -3.82
CA SER A 189 4.97 -16.76 -2.68
C SER A 189 5.60 -17.21 -1.35
N THR A 190 6.88 -16.87 -1.18
CA THR A 190 7.71 -17.21 -0.02
C THR A 190 8.11 -15.94 0.72
N GLN A 191 8.66 -16.07 1.93
CA GLN A 191 9.20 -14.92 2.67
C GLN A 191 10.21 -14.15 1.80
N ASP A 192 11.17 -14.86 1.20
CA ASP A 192 12.17 -14.26 0.31
C ASP A 192 11.55 -13.56 -0.89
N GLY A 193 10.53 -14.15 -1.54
CA GLY A 193 9.85 -13.52 -2.65
C GLY A 193 9.17 -12.21 -2.25
N TYR A 194 8.52 -12.19 -1.09
CA TYR A 194 7.91 -10.97 -0.54
C TYR A 194 8.95 -9.92 -0.13
N LEU A 195 10.10 -10.33 0.42
CA LEU A 195 11.20 -9.40 0.72
C LEU A 195 11.69 -8.68 -0.55
N HIS A 196 11.80 -9.41 -1.67
CA HIS A 196 12.17 -8.82 -2.97
C HIS A 196 11.13 -7.82 -3.48
N VAL A 197 9.84 -8.12 -3.36
CA VAL A 197 8.74 -7.19 -3.70
C VAL A 197 8.86 -5.90 -2.86
N GLY A 198 9.09 -6.05 -1.55
CA GLY A 198 9.32 -4.93 -0.62
C GLY A 198 10.51 -4.06 -0.99
N GLN A 199 11.65 -4.69 -1.28
CA GLN A 199 12.86 -4.00 -1.73
C GLN A 199 12.62 -3.22 -3.03
N GLY A 200 11.91 -3.82 -4.00
CA GLY A 200 11.55 -3.17 -5.26
C GLY A 200 10.67 -1.94 -5.05
N LEU A 201 9.66 -2.05 -4.17
CA LEU A 201 8.78 -0.93 -3.80
C LEU A 201 9.57 0.22 -3.16
N ALA A 202 10.51 -0.09 -2.26
CA ALA A 202 11.33 0.92 -1.59
C ALA A 202 12.25 1.67 -2.58
N LYS A 203 12.87 0.94 -3.52
CA LYS A 203 13.67 1.54 -4.61
C LYS A 203 12.83 2.44 -5.51
N ALA A 204 11.63 2.00 -5.90
CA ALA A 204 10.71 2.80 -6.70
C ALA A 204 10.29 4.08 -5.97
N MET A 205 9.96 3.99 -4.68
CA MET A 205 9.63 5.14 -3.85
C MET A 205 10.82 6.10 -3.71
N ALA A 206 12.03 5.58 -3.47
CA ALA A 206 13.24 6.40 -3.36
C ALA A 206 13.52 7.16 -4.67
N ALA A 207 13.38 6.50 -5.82
CA ALA A 207 13.49 7.15 -7.11
C ALA A 207 12.39 8.20 -7.34
N TRP A 208 11.17 7.91 -6.89
CA TRP A 208 10.05 8.81 -7.07
C TRP A 208 10.19 10.10 -6.25
N LEU A 209 10.70 10.03 -5.01
CA LEU A 209 10.85 11.17 -4.09
C LEU A 209 12.02 12.10 -4.41
N ARG A 210 12.94 11.72 -5.32
CA ARG A 210 14.09 12.58 -5.71
C ARG A 210 13.73 13.74 -6.65
N GLU A 211 12.46 13.85 -7.07
CA GLU A 211 11.91 14.93 -7.92
C GLU A 211 10.77 15.68 -7.21
#